data_AF-A0A6J6KR26-F1
#
_entry.id   AF-A0A6J6KR26-F1
#
_cell.length_a   1.000
_cell.length_b   1.000
_cell.length_c   1.000
_cell.angle_alpha   90.00
_cell.angle_beta   90.00
_cell.angle_gamma   90.00
#
_symmetry.space_group_name_H-M   'P 1'
#
loop_
_entity.id
_entity.type
_entity.pdbx_description
1 polymer ?
#
loop_
_entity_poly.entity_id
_entity_poly.type
_entity_poly.pdbx_seq_one_letter_code
_entity_poly.pdbx_strand_id
1 'polypeptide(L)' 'MSNQENLKKGKQPKPGEVDHQLLPKVTSDEIDLEVDTDRDDEIARDKPPHHN' A
#
# COMPACT_ATOMS: atom_id res chain seq x y z
N MET A 1 31.90 -20.55 -7.48
CA MET A 1 31.75 -19.65 -6.31
C MET A 1 30.49 -18.84 -6.55
N SER A 2 29.42 -19.09 -5.79
CA SER A 2 28.12 -18.44 -5.97
C SER A 2 28.16 -17.05 -5.31
N ASN A 3 28.05 -15.98 -6.10
CA ASN A 3 27.87 -14.63 -5.57
C ASN A 3 26.38 -14.42 -5.30
N GLN A 4 25.95 -14.78 -4.09
CA GLN A 4 24.67 -14.31 -3.59
C GLN A 4 24.86 -12.86 -3.14
N GLU A 5 24.45 -11.93 -4.00
CA GLU A 5 24.40 -10.52 -3.66
C GLU A 5 23.52 -10.32 -2.41
N ASN A 6 24.04 -9.56 -1.47
CA ASN A 6 23.40 -9.17 -0.21
C ASN A 6 21.94 -8.75 -0.43
N LEU A 7 21.00 -9.65 -0.14
CA LEU A 7 19.64 -9.25 0.18
C LEU A 7 19.76 -8.45 1.48
N LYS A 8 19.80 -7.11 1.34
CA LYS A 8 19.74 -6.17 2.46
C LYS A 8 18.64 -6.66 3.39
N LYS A 9 19.01 -7.10 4.59
CA LYS A 9 18.11 -7.21 5.74
C LYS A 9 17.67 -5.78 6.09
N GLY A 10 16.85 -5.19 5.23
CA GLY A 10 16.07 -4.02 5.57
C GLY A 10 15.16 -4.43 6.72
N LYS A 11 15.06 -3.59 7.75
CA LYS A 11 14.00 -3.74 8.75
C LYS A 11 12.69 -3.88 7.97
N GLN A 12 11.86 -4.85 8.33
CA GLN A 12 10.51 -4.92 7.76
C GLN A 12 9.86 -3.55 8.01
N PRO A 13 9.37 -2.86 6.96
CA PRO A 13 8.71 -1.58 7.16
C PRO A 13 7.55 -1.80 8.11
N LYS A 14 7.31 -0.85 9.01
CA LYS A 14 6.13 -0.92 9.87
C LYS A 14 4.89 -0.92 8.96
N PRO A 15 3.77 -1.57 9.36
CA PRO A 15 2.52 -1.43 8.63
C PRO A 15 2.20 0.06 8.41
N GLY A 16 2.01 0.47 7.16
CA GLY A 16 1.78 1.87 6.76
C GLY A 16 3.03 2.70 6.43
N GLU A 17 4.24 2.17 6.61
CA GLU A 17 5.49 2.88 6.27
C GLU A 17 5.91 2.61 4.82
N VAL A 18 5.82 3.63 3.97
CA VAL A 18 6.26 3.57 2.57
C VAL A 18 7.73 4.00 2.49
N ASP A 19 8.65 3.04 2.65
CA ASP A 19 10.09 3.28 2.47
C ASP A 19 10.49 3.17 0.98
N HIS A 20 10.28 4.26 0.23
CA HIS A 20 10.59 4.33 -1.20
C HIS A 20 11.50 5.51 -1.51
N GLN A 21 12.63 5.21 -2.18
CA GLN A 21 13.69 6.19 -2.47
C GLN A 21 13.26 7.34 -3.40
N LEU A 22 12.23 7.14 -4.22
CA LEU A 22 11.74 8.12 -5.18
C LEU A 22 10.47 8.84 -4.73
N LEU A 23 9.79 8.31 -3.69
CA LEU A 23 8.56 8.92 -3.22
C LEU A 23 8.86 9.91 -2.11
N PRO A 24 8.14 11.04 -2.06
CA PRO A 24 8.17 11.92 -0.90
C PRO A 24 7.81 11.15 0.38
N LYS A 25 8.35 11.61 1.51
CA LYS A 25 7.96 11.09 2.82
C LYS A 25 6.53 11.52 3.09
N VAL A 26 5.64 10.55 3.28
CA VAL A 26 4.27 10.80 3.75
C VAL A 26 4.33 11.16 5.23
N THR A 27 3.61 12.22 5.61
CA THR A 27 3.49 12.65 7.01
C THR A 27 2.24 12.04 7.65
N SER A 28 2.25 11.92 8.98
CA SER A 28 1.17 11.22 9.72
C SER A 28 -0.17 11.95 9.68
N ASP A 29 -0.17 13.24 9.34
CA ASP A 29 -1.34 14.11 9.18
C ASP A 29 -1.91 14.12 7.76
N GLU A 30 -1.23 13.52 6.78
CA GLU A 30 -1.70 13.42 5.39
C GLU A 30 -2.63 12.22 5.16
N ILE A 31 -2.51 11.16 5.95
CA ILE A 31 -3.25 9.91 5.76
C ILE A 31 -4.26 9.69 6.88
N ASP A 32 -5.50 9.40 6.48
CA ASP A 32 -6.47 8.85 7.41
C ASP A 32 -6.15 7.37 7.68
N LEU A 33 -6.12 7.00 8.95
CA LEU A 33 -5.88 5.62 9.40
C LEU A 33 -7.18 4.94 9.84
N GLU A 34 -8.32 5.64 9.78
CA GLU A 34 -9.63 5.08 10.06
C GLU A 34 -10.01 4.02 9.03
N VAL A 35 -10.74 3.00 9.48
CA VAL A 35 -11.21 1.94 8.58
C VAL A 35 -12.35 2.51 7.74
N ASP A 36 -12.12 2.59 6.43
CA ASP A 36 -13.18 2.87 5.46
C ASP A 36 -14.12 1.66 5.37
N THR A 37 -15.32 1.80 5.93
CA THR A 37 -16.36 0.77 5.95
C THR A 37 -17.19 0.71 4.67
N ASP A 38 -17.15 1.76 3.86
CA ASP A 38 -18.04 1.94 2.72
C ASP A 38 -17.36 1.56 1.39
N ARG A 39 -16.03 1.40 1.40
CA ARG A 39 -15.23 0.97 0.25
C ARG A 39 -15.81 -0.24 -0.48
N ASP A 40 -16.18 -1.28 0.25
CA ASP A 40 -16.64 -2.53 -0.36
C ASP A 40 -18.01 -2.33 -1.04
N ASP A 41 -18.88 -1.48 -0.46
CA ASP A 41 -20.17 -1.11 -1.03
C ASP A 41 -20.03 -0.17 -2.24
N GLU A 42 -19.01 0.69 -2.29
CA GLU A 42 -18.65 1.48 -3.46
C GLU A 42 -18.19 0.60 -4.63
N ILE A 43 -17.24 -0.30 -4.37
CA ILE A 43 -16.73 -1.24 -5.37
C ILE A 43 -17.85 -2.14 -5.90
N ALA A 44 -18.75 -2.61 -5.03
CA ALA A 44 -19.88 -3.45 -5.42
C ALA A 44 -20.94 -2.71 -6.25
N ARG A 45 -21.06 -1.39 -6.09
CA ARG A 45 -21.95 -0.52 -6.90
C ARG A 45 -21.32 -0.15 -8.24
N ASP A 46 -20.00 -0.04 -8.31
CA ASP A 46 -19.26 0.15 -9.57
C ASP A 46 -19.19 -1.17 -10.37
N LYS A 47 -20.37 -1.65 -10.81
CA LYS A 47 -20.44 -2.81 -11.71
C LYS A 47 -20.16 -2.33 -13.14
N PRO A 48 -19.33 -3.07 -13.91
CA PRO A 48 -19.14 -2.79 -15.32
C PRO A 48 -20.50 -2.78 -16.05
N PRO A 49 -20.69 -1.92 -17.08
CA PRO A 49 -21.97 -1.71 -17.76
C PRO A 49 -22.54 -2.94 -18.49
N HIS A 50 -21.89 -4.10 -18.40
CA HIS A 50 -22.21 -5.31 -19.17
C HIS A 50 -22.36 -6.59 -18.34
N HIS A 51 -22.57 -6.48 -17.03
CA HIS A 51 -23.04 -7.62 -16.23
C HIS A 51 -24.59 -7.66 -16.22
N ASN A 52 -25.16 -8.39 -17.18
CA ASN A 52 -26.53 -8.93 -17.06
C ASN A 52 -26.50 -10.33 -16.45
#